data_AF-A0AA40V810-F1
#
_entry.id   AF-A0AA40V810-F1
#
_cell.length_a   1.000
_cell.length_b   1.000
_cell.length_c   1.000
_cell.angle_alpha   90.00
_cell.angle_beta   90.00
_cell.angle_gamma   90.00
#
_symmetry.space_group_name_H-M   'P 1'
#
loop_
_entity.id
_entity.type
_entity.pdbx_description
1 polymer ?
#
loop_
_entity_poly.entity_id
_entity_poly.type
_entity_poly.pdbx_seq_one_letter_code
_entity_poly.pdbx_strand_id
1 'polypeptide(L)' 'MGKIADTPMMVQYHEIKAQYPDAFVFYRLGDFYELFEEDAIQGAKILELTLTARNK' A
#
# COMPACT_ATOMS: atom_id res chain seq x y z
N MET A 1 -3.64 -17.96 -10.54
CA MET A 1 -3.96 -16.85 -9.63
C MET A 1 -2.65 -16.45 -8.93
N GLY A 2 -1.96 -15.43 -9.42
CA GLY A 2 -0.73 -14.95 -8.76
C GLY A 2 -1.12 -14.24 -7.47
N LYS A 3 -0.51 -14.59 -6.33
CA LYS A 3 -0.71 -13.84 -5.10
C LYS A 3 -0.28 -12.41 -5.35
N ILE A 4 -1.06 -11.43 -4.88
CA ILE A 4 -0.77 -9.99 -5.02
C ILE A 4 0.62 -9.66 -4.45
N ALA A 5 1.04 -10.41 -3.43
CA ALA A 5 2.37 -10.38 -2.81
C ALA A 5 3.54 -10.56 -3.80
N ASP A 6 3.32 -11.22 -4.94
CA ASP A 6 4.37 -11.51 -5.93
C ASP A 6 4.32 -10.59 -7.15
N THR A 7 3.49 -9.54 -7.13
CA THR A 7 3.51 -8.56 -8.23
C THR A 7 4.76 -7.69 -8.13
N PRO A 8 5.42 -7.34 -9.25
CA PRO A 8 6.62 -6.50 -9.23
C PRO A 8 6.43 -5.17 -8.49
N MET A 9 5.20 -4.63 -8.50
CA MET A 9 4.83 -3.42 -7.77
C MET A 9 4.87 -3.62 -6.25
N MET A 10 4.30 -4.72 -5.73
CA MET A 10 4.27 -4.98 -4.28
C MET A 10 5.66 -5.28 -3.73
N VAL A 11 6.52 -5.96 -4.50
CA VAL A 11 7.93 -6.17 -4.12
C VAL A 11 8.64 -4.83 -3.90
N GLN A 12 8.50 -3.89 -4.84
CA GLN A 12 9.08 -2.55 -4.70
C GLN A 12 8.49 -1.78 -3.50
N TYR A 13 7.19 -1.90 -3.27
CA TYR A 13 6.55 -1.30 -2.11
C TYR A 13 7.14 -1.82 -0.80
N HIS A 14 7.29 -3.15 -0.67
CA HIS A 14 7.88 -3.78 0.51
C HIS A 14 9.35 -3.41 0.71
N GLU A 15 10.15 -3.32 -0.36
CA GLU A 15 11.55 -2.87 -0.29
C GLU A 15 11.68 -1.43 0.23
N ILE A 16 10.78 -0.54 -0.20
CA ILE A 16 10.74 0.84 0.29
C ILE A 16 10.26 0.87 1.74
N LYS A 17 9.19 0.13 2.08
CA LYS A 17 8.65 0.07 3.44
C LYS A 17 9.66 -0.52 4.44
N ALA A 18 10.47 -1.48 4.03
CA ALA A 18 11.54 -2.05 4.87
C ALA A 18 12.60 -1.00 5.28
N GLN A 19 12.81 0.04 4.46
CA GLN A 19 13.69 1.15 4.79
C GLN A 19 13.04 2.17 5.76
N TYR A 20 11.71 2.20 5.81
CA TYR A 20 10.92 3.15 6.61
C TYR A 20 9.81 2.43 7.39
N PRO A 21 10.14 1.56 8.37
CA PRO A 21 9.17 0.73 9.06
C PRO A 21 8.11 1.54 9.81
N ASP A 22 8.49 2.70 10.36
CA ASP A 22 7.63 3.55 11.19
C ASP A 22 6.89 4.66 10.41
N ALA A 23 6.99 4.69 9.08
CA ALA A 23 6.39 5.73 8.24
C ALA A 23 5.40 5.16 7.22
N PHE A 24 4.39 5.95 6.86
CA PHE A 24 3.48 5.61 5.77
C PHE A 24 4.17 5.78 4.41
N VAL A 25 4.13 4.75 3.57
CA VAL A 25 4.68 4.82 2.21
C VAL A 25 3.56 5.16 1.23
N PHE A 26 3.49 6.43 0.82
CA PHE A 26 2.56 6.87 -0.21
C PHE A 26 3.13 6.45 -1.58
N TYR A 27 2.61 5.36 -2.14
CA TYR A 27 3.09 4.83 -3.40
C TYR A 27 2.31 5.47 -4.56
N ARG A 28 3.03 6.12 -5.47
CA ARG A 28 2.39 6.78 -6.61
C ARG A 28 1.93 5.77 -7.64
N LEU A 29 0.64 5.73 -7.90
CA LEU A 29 0.04 4.91 -8.94
C LEU A 29 -0.82 5.78 -9.88
N GLY A 30 -0.22 6.19 -11.00
CA GLY A 30 -0.85 7.16 -11.90
C GLY A 30 -1.00 8.53 -11.24
N ASP A 31 -2.26 8.99 -11.13
CA ASP A 31 -2.63 10.29 -10.56
C ASP A 31 -2.88 10.25 -9.06
N PHE A 32 -2.91 9.05 -8.46
CA PHE A 32 -3.19 8.87 -7.03
C PHE A 32 -1.95 8.36 -6.28
N TYR A 33 -1.96 8.62 -4.98
CA TYR A 33 -1.08 7.94 -4.03
C TYR A 33 -1.89 6.89 -3.28
N GLU A 34 -1.47 5.64 -3.39
CA GLU A 34 -2.10 4.51 -2.74
C GLU A 34 -1.23 4.05 -1.56
N LEU A 35 -1.91 3.64 -0.49
CA LEU A 35 -1.33 2.93 0.65
C LEU A 35 -1.76 1.47 0.54
N PHE A 36 -0.88 0.55 0.91
CA PHE A 36 -1.15 -0.88 0.82
C PHE A 36 -1.03 -1.57 2.18
N GLU A 37 -1.69 -2.73 2.32
CA GLU A 37 -1.64 -3.59 3.51
C GLU A 37 -2.03 -2.86 4.82
N GLU A 38 -1.19 -2.93 5.85
CA GLU A 38 -1.46 -2.32 7.16
C GLU A 38 -1.53 -0.80 7.08
N ASP A 39 -0.68 -0.19 6.22
CA ASP A 39 -0.67 1.25 5.98
C ASP A 39 -2.00 1.72 5.38
N ALA A 40 -2.64 0.89 4.55
CA ALA A 40 -3.97 1.21 4.00
C ALA A 40 -5.03 1.26 5.10
N ILE A 41 -5.01 0.29 6.03
CA ILE A 41 -5.98 0.21 7.12
C ILE A 41 -5.79 1.35 8.11
N GLN A 42 -4.55 1.64 8.49
CA GLN A 42 -4.23 2.72 9.42
C GLN A 42 -4.44 4.09 8.77
N GLY A 43 -3.94 4.29 7.56
CA GLY A 43 -4.09 5.52 6.80
C GLY A 43 -5.55 5.86 6.51
N ALA A 44 -6.38 4.87 6.16
CA ALA A 44 -7.81 5.09 5.95
C ALA A 44 -8.53 5.59 7.21
N LYS A 45 -8.15 5.09 8.40
CA LYS A 45 -8.73 5.54 9.67
C LYS A 45 -8.27 6.95 10.04
N ILE A 46 -6.98 7.26 9.85
CA ILE A 46 -6.39 8.56 10.23
C ILE A 46 -6.87 9.68 9.31
N LEU A 47 -6.95 9.39 8.01
CA LEU A 47 -7.28 10.36 6.96
C LEU A 47 -8.78 10.33 6.58
N GLU A 48 -9.57 9.53 7.29
CA GLU A 48 -11.00 9.32 7.01
C GLU A 48 -11.29 8.95 5.54
N LEU A 49 -10.42 8.11 4.96
CA LEU A 49 -10.54 7.64 3.58
C LEU A 49 -11.36 6.34 3.53
N THR A 50 -12.00 6.11 2.38
CA THR A 50 -12.69 4.83 2.14
C THR A 50 -11.66 3.73 1.89
N LEU A 51 -11.61 2.72 2.77
CA LEU A 51 -10.76 1.54 2.58
C LEU A 51 -11.33 0.68 1.45
N THR A 52 -10.51 0.42 0.43
CA THR A 52 -10.87 -0.44 -0.71
C THR A 52 -9.93 -1.63 -0.82
N ALA A 53 -10.40 -2.72 -1.43
CA ALA A 53 -9.60 -3.91 -1.66
C ALA A 53 -9.47 -4.15 -3.16
N ARG A 54 -8.24 -4.23 -3.66
CA ARG A 54 -7.94 -4.54 -5.05
C ARG A 54 -7.71 -6.06 -5.14
N ASN A 55 -8.69 -6.76 -5.72
CA ASN A 55 -8.87 -8.23 -5.80
C ASN A 55 -9.46 -8.92 -4.56
N LYS A 56 -10.34 -9.88 -4.85
CA LYS A 56 -10.88 -10.90 -3.95
C LYS A 56 -10.28 -12.25 -4.34
#